data_AF-A0A8D8Y9V1-F1
#
_entry.id   AF-A0A8D8Y9V1-F1
#
_cell.length_a   1.000
_cell.length_b   1.000
_cell.length_c   1.000
_cell.angle_alpha   90.00
_cell.angle_beta   90.00
_cell.angle_gamma   90.00
#
_symmetry.space_group_name_H-M   'P 1'
#
loop_
_entity.id
_entity.type
_entity.pdbx_description
1 polymer ?
#
loop_
_entity_poly.entity_id
_entity_poly.type
_entity_poly.pdbx_seq_one_letter_code
_entity_poly.pdbx_strand_id
1 'polypeptide(L)'
;MDSKAGDISLQNVDSDDKNSAIIQKRLNKVIDTNIDNDKDVLEALKELSIFFTENTLISRRNLRSQIEKRSLSINEDFVSAFRKVKETLDSMHEDVLEMNNAVSSMTTQLQNTKAQTHQLIQQTTKLQAESDKISMKQKISEAFIREFQLTETELNILRNSNEISMSFFNVLDRVETINQSCKLLMQGGHETCALDIQQQMTLYKETGLDKIYRWCQIHCKDIESPDMRILLAKSMACLQEHGVLFSYILAEYCTCRRAILVRLFINALTCGNNAIETHAYDVRRYTGDMLGWLHATIPQEKTYLLALLKLCTRTNTDQVLSESLANISEGVTNPLRVRIEKILTSNTSPIVLYTVTSLLRHYRKPHHSVK
;
A
#
# COMPACT_ATOMS: atom_id res chain seq x y z
N MET A 1 -54.83 -44.54 -143.72
CA MET A 1 -54.78 -45.41 -144.91
C MET A 1 -53.50 -46.22 -144.83
N ASP A 2 -53.63 -47.52 -145.12
CA ASP A 2 -52.62 -48.53 -145.47
C ASP A 2 -51.65 -49.13 -144.43
N SER A 3 -52.09 -50.30 -143.92
CA SER A 3 -51.51 -51.66 -144.05
C SER A 3 -50.00 -51.97 -144.08
N LYS A 4 -49.65 -52.99 -143.25
CA LYS A 4 -49.10 -54.34 -143.56
C LYS A 4 -47.62 -54.70 -143.21
N ALA A 5 -47.52 -55.92 -142.64
CA ALA A 5 -46.49 -56.99 -142.70
C ALA A 5 -45.09 -56.67 -142.13
N GLY A 6 -44.36 -57.52 -141.38
CA GLY A 6 -44.44 -58.95 -141.10
C GLY A 6 -43.22 -59.67 -141.71
N ASP A 7 -42.26 -60.16 -140.89
CA ASP A 7 -41.51 -61.41 -141.14
C ASP A 7 -40.64 -61.90 -139.95
N ILE A 8 -40.36 -63.20 -139.93
CA ILE A 8 -39.83 -64.06 -138.83
C ILE A 8 -38.43 -64.60 -139.25
N SER A 9 -37.35 -64.70 -138.45
CA SER A 9 -36.95 -65.90 -137.65
C SER A 9 -35.42 -65.94 -137.36
N LEU A 10 -35.04 -66.66 -136.27
CA LEU A 10 -33.83 -67.52 -136.04
C LEU A 10 -32.88 -67.23 -134.82
N GLN A 11 -33.21 -67.88 -133.70
CA GLN A 11 -32.45 -68.85 -132.84
C GLN A 11 -31.00 -68.65 -132.28
N ASN A 12 -30.92 -68.75 -130.94
CA ASN A 12 -30.05 -69.54 -130.02
C ASN A 12 -28.50 -69.46 -130.00
N VAL A 13 -27.92 -68.74 -129.01
CA VAL A 13 -26.61 -69.02 -128.33
C VAL A 13 -26.54 -68.59 -126.82
N ASP A 14 -27.54 -67.91 -126.22
CA ASP A 14 -27.26 -66.94 -125.12
C ASP A 14 -27.58 -67.37 -123.65
N SER A 15 -27.64 -68.66 -123.30
CA SER A 15 -28.18 -69.11 -121.99
C SER A 15 -27.19 -69.27 -120.82
N ASP A 16 -25.90 -69.53 -121.06
CA ASP A 16 -24.93 -69.74 -119.97
C ASP A 16 -24.39 -68.43 -119.35
N ASP A 17 -24.41 -67.32 -120.10
CA ASP A 17 -23.94 -66.01 -119.64
C ASP A 17 -24.89 -65.31 -118.66
N LYS A 18 -26.17 -65.74 -118.58
CA LYS A 18 -27.13 -65.12 -117.66
C LYS A 18 -26.97 -65.58 -116.22
N ASN A 19 -26.59 -66.84 -115.97
CA ASN A 19 -26.39 -67.34 -114.62
C ASN A 19 -25.09 -66.83 -114.00
N SER A 20 -24.02 -66.71 -114.80
CA SER A 20 -22.77 -66.08 -114.36
C SER A 20 -23.00 -64.60 -113.99
N ALA A 21 -23.77 -63.87 -114.78
CA ALA A 21 -24.10 -62.46 -114.53
C ALA A 21 -24.95 -62.24 -113.26
N ILE A 22 -25.86 -63.16 -112.91
CA ILE A 22 -26.66 -63.06 -111.68
C ILE A 22 -25.80 -63.32 -110.43
N ILE A 23 -24.89 -64.30 -110.50
CA ILE A 23 -23.96 -64.60 -109.41
C ILE A 23 -22.97 -63.45 -109.25
N GLN A 24 -22.42 -62.92 -110.35
CA GLN A 24 -21.56 -61.73 -110.33
C GLN A 24 -22.29 -60.51 -109.75
N LYS A 25 -23.57 -60.29 -110.06
CA LYS A 25 -24.35 -59.21 -109.43
C LYS A 25 -24.55 -59.41 -107.94
N ARG A 26 -24.78 -60.63 -107.46
CA ARG A 26 -24.91 -60.92 -106.02
C ARG A 26 -23.58 -60.82 -105.29
N LEU A 27 -22.49 -61.28 -105.93
CA LEU A 27 -21.13 -61.17 -105.43
C LEU A 27 -20.70 -59.71 -105.33
N ASN A 28 -20.88 -58.93 -106.40
CA ASN A 28 -20.58 -57.50 -106.39
C ASN A 28 -21.42 -56.77 -105.34
N LYS A 29 -22.68 -57.15 -105.14
CA LYS A 29 -23.53 -56.54 -104.09
C LYS A 29 -23.07 -56.88 -102.66
N VAL A 30 -22.42 -58.02 -102.44
CA VAL A 30 -21.83 -58.40 -101.14
C VAL A 30 -20.45 -57.75 -100.94
N ILE A 31 -19.68 -57.62 -102.02
CA ILE A 31 -18.39 -56.91 -101.99
C ILE A 31 -18.60 -55.41 -101.78
N ASP A 32 -19.60 -54.82 -102.44
CA ASP A 32 -19.97 -53.40 -102.30
C ASP A 32 -20.48 -53.05 -100.89
N THR A 33 -20.86 -54.03 -100.06
CA THR A 33 -21.28 -53.78 -98.67
C THR A 33 -20.12 -53.51 -97.70
N ASN A 34 -18.84 -53.56 -98.15
CA ASN A 34 -17.66 -53.06 -97.41
C ASN A 34 -17.65 -53.36 -95.89
N ILE A 35 -18.02 -54.59 -95.53
CA ILE A 35 -18.23 -55.00 -94.12
C ILE A 35 -16.90 -55.02 -93.35
N ASP A 36 -15.77 -55.13 -94.06
CA ASP A 36 -14.42 -55.20 -93.48
C ASP A 36 -13.87 -53.86 -92.99
N ASN A 37 -14.40 -52.73 -93.49
CA ASN A 37 -13.88 -51.40 -93.15
C ASN A 37 -14.60 -50.74 -91.96
N ASP A 38 -15.76 -51.26 -91.55
CA ASP A 38 -16.59 -50.65 -90.52
C ASP A 38 -16.34 -51.34 -89.16
N LYS A 39 -15.41 -50.76 -88.39
CA LYS A 39 -14.93 -51.31 -87.12
C LYS A 39 -16.04 -51.50 -86.10
N ASP A 40 -16.99 -50.58 -86.06
CA ASP A 40 -18.14 -50.63 -85.14
C ASP A 40 -19.10 -51.75 -85.53
N VAL A 41 -19.28 -51.98 -86.84
CA VAL A 41 -20.06 -53.12 -87.36
C VAL A 41 -19.34 -54.44 -87.10
N LEU A 42 -18.02 -54.49 -87.27
CA LEU A 42 -17.19 -55.66 -86.95
C LEU A 42 -17.21 -56.00 -85.45
N GLU A 43 -17.21 -54.99 -84.58
CA GLU A 43 -17.27 -55.15 -83.13
C GLU A 43 -18.68 -55.53 -82.67
N ALA A 44 -19.72 -54.93 -83.26
CA ALA A 44 -21.10 -55.34 -83.07
C ALA A 44 -21.36 -56.77 -83.56
N LEU A 45 -20.77 -57.18 -84.69
CA LEU A 45 -20.83 -58.56 -85.21
C LEU A 45 -20.04 -59.55 -84.35
N LYS A 46 -18.89 -59.14 -83.80
CA LYS A 46 -18.16 -59.93 -82.80
C LYS A 46 -19.01 -60.14 -81.55
N GLU A 47 -19.61 -59.09 -81.01
CA GLU A 47 -20.54 -59.20 -79.89
C GLU A 47 -21.78 -60.04 -80.23
N LEU A 48 -22.31 -59.91 -81.44
CA LEU A 48 -23.41 -60.74 -81.95
C LEU A 48 -23.02 -62.22 -82.00
N SER A 49 -21.78 -62.52 -82.42
CA SER A 49 -21.26 -63.88 -82.56
C SER A 49 -21.10 -64.61 -81.23
N ILE A 50 -20.97 -63.89 -80.11
CA ILE A 50 -20.85 -64.48 -78.77
C ILE A 50 -22.16 -65.18 -78.36
N PHE A 51 -23.32 -64.70 -78.81
CA PHE A 51 -24.62 -65.24 -78.41
C PHE A 51 -25.48 -65.74 -79.58
N PHE A 52 -25.14 -65.41 -80.82
CA PHE A 52 -25.81 -65.91 -82.02
C PHE A 52 -25.00 -67.03 -82.67
N THR A 53 -25.01 -68.21 -82.04
CA THR A 53 -24.21 -69.37 -82.45
C THR A 53 -24.87 -70.23 -83.54
N GLU A 54 -26.21 -70.23 -83.60
CA GLU A 54 -26.96 -71.04 -84.57
C GLU A 54 -27.94 -70.18 -85.40
N ASN A 55 -27.81 -70.25 -86.72
CA ASN A 55 -28.64 -69.52 -87.68
C ASN A 55 -29.88 -70.33 -88.06
N THR A 56 -30.87 -70.35 -87.17
CA THR A 56 -32.19 -70.97 -87.39
C THR A 56 -33.26 -69.91 -87.64
N LEU A 57 -34.39 -70.28 -88.25
CA LEU A 57 -35.51 -69.35 -88.49
C LEU A 57 -36.05 -68.73 -87.19
N ILE A 58 -35.98 -69.48 -86.09
CA ILE A 58 -36.41 -69.06 -84.75
C ILE A 58 -35.42 -68.06 -84.15
N SER A 59 -34.10 -68.30 -84.29
CA SER A 59 -33.08 -67.39 -83.78
C SER A 59 -33.09 -66.06 -84.52
N ARG A 60 -33.27 -66.05 -85.84
CA ARG A 60 -33.39 -64.81 -86.63
C ARG A 60 -34.61 -63.96 -86.24
N ARG A 61 -35.74 -64.59 -85.89
CA ARG A 61 -36.97 -63.89 -85.48
C ARG A 61 -36.87 -63.31 -84.07
N ASN A 62 -36.07 -63.92 -83.19
CA ASN A 62 -35.90 -63.53 -81.79
C ASN A 62 -34.68 -62.62 -81.54
N LEU A 63 -33.78 -62.45 -82.52
CA LEU A 63 -32.54 -61.66 -82.40
C LEU A 63 -32.79 -60.23 -81.90
N ARG A 64 -33.77 -59.52 -82.48
CA ARG A 64 -34.10 -58.15 -82.07
C ARG A 64 -34.54 -58.09 -80.60
N SER A 65 -35.41 -59.01 -80.20
CA SER A 65 -35.90 -59.09 -78.83
C SER A 65 -34.77 -59.43 -77.84
N GLN A 66 -33.81 -60.29 -78.23
CA GLN A 66 -32.64 -60.60 -77.41
C GLN A 66 -31.67 -59.42 -77.29
N ILE A 67 -31.43 -58.67 -78.37
CA ILE A 67 -30.60 -57.46 -78.36
C ILE A 67 -31.26 -56.37 -77.50
N GLU A 68 -32.55 -56.13 -77.67
CA GLU A 68 -33.31 -55.16 -76.87
C GLU A 68 -33.29 -55.55 -75.38
N LYS A 69 -33.45 -56.84 -75.05
CA LYS A 69 -33.38 -57.33 -73.66
C LYS A 69 -31.98 -57.17 -73.07
N ARG A 70 -30.91 -57.41 -73.84
CA ARG A 70 -29.53 -57.21 -73.39
C ARG A 70 -29.20 -55.73 -73.24
N SER A 71 -29.66 -54.88 -74.15
CA SER A 71 -29.51 -53.43 -74.04
C SER A 71 -30.26 -52.87 -72.83
N LEU A 72 -31.47 -53.37 -72.55
CA LEU A 72 -32.21 -53.04 -71.34
C LEU A 72 -31.43 -53.45 -70.09
N SER A 73 -30.90 -54.69 -70.05
CA SER A 73 -30.06 -55.17 -68.94
C SER A 73 -28.83 -54.29 -68.72
N ILE A 74 -28.12 -53.91 -69.78
CA ILE A 74 -26.94 -53.04 -69.68
C ILE A 74 -27.32 -51.65 -69.17
N ASN A 75 -28.45 -51.09 -69.63
CA ASN A 75 -28.94 -49.81 -69.16
C ASN A 75 -29.42 -49.87 -67.70
N GLU A 76 -30.06 -50.97 -67.28
CA GLU A 76 -30.42 -51.22 -65.87
C GLU A 76 -29.16 -51.34 -65.01
N ASP A 77 -28.15 -52.08 -65.47
CA ASP A 77 -26.86 -52.21 -64.78
C ASP A 77 -26.16 -50.84 -64.68
N PHE A 78 -26.16 -50.05 -65.75
CA PHE A 78 -25.60 -48.70 -65.77
C PHE A 78 -26.33 -47.76 -64.79
N VAL A 79 -27.67 -47.74 -64.82
CA VAL A 79 -28.47 -46.93 -63.88
C VAL A 79 -28.24 -47.38 -62.45
N SER A 80 -28.10 -48.69 -62.20
CA SER A 80 -27.82 -49.23 -60.86
C SER A 80 -26.43 -48.80 -60.35
N ALA A 81 -25.42 -48.82 -61.22
CA ALA A 81 -24.07 -48.39 -60.89
C ALA A 81 -24.01 -46.87 -60.68
N PHE A 82 -24.66 -46.10 -61.56
CA PHE A 82 -24.70 -44.65 -61.46
C PHE A 82 -25.51 -44.16 -60.24
N ARG A 83 -26.55 -44.90 -59.84
CA ARG A 83 -27.29 -44.62 -58.60
C ARG A 83 -26.37 -44.66 -57.39
N LYS A 84 -25.49 -45.66 -57.28
CA LYS A 84 -24.51 -45.75 -56.18
C LYS A 84 -23.57 -44.54 -56.16
N VAL A 85 -23.08 -44.12 -57.32
CA VAL A 85 -22.24 -42.91 -57.44
C VAL A 85 -23.01 -41.67 -57.02
N LYS A 86 -24.27 -41.52 -57.45
CA LYS A 86 -25.13 -40.41 -57.05
C LYS A 86 -25.34 -40.39 -55.53
N GLU A 87 -25.69 -41.52 -54.92
CA GLU A 87 -25.90 -41.64 -53.47
C GLU A 87 -24.63 -41.24 -52.70
N THR A 88 -23.45 -41.67 -53.15
CA THR A 88 -22.18 -41.25 -52.52
C THR A 88 -21.87 -39.76 -52.72
N LEU A 89 -22.25 -39.17 -53.87
CA LEU A 89 -22.08 -37.74 -54.13
C LEU A 89 -23.06 -36.89 -53.33
N ASP A 90 -24.32 -37.32 -53.21
CA ASP A 90 -25.36 -36.68 -52.40
C ASP A 90 -24.92 -36.69 -50.92
N SER A 91 -24.40 -37.83 -50.42
CA SER A 91 -23.83 -37.93 -49.07
C SER A 91 -22.65 -36.98 -48.87
N MET A 92 -21.69 -36.92 -49.81
CA MET A 92 -20.58 -35.96 -49.73
C MET A 92 -21.07 -34.51 -49.74
N HIS A 93 -22.11 -34.20 -50.51
CA HIS A 93 -22.67 -32.86 -50.54
C HIS A 93 -23.30 -32.48 -49.19
N GLU A 94 -24.01 -33.41 -48.57
CA GLU A 94 -24.60 -33.26 -47.25
C GLU A 94 -23.50 -33.08 -46.18
N ASP A 95 -22.44 -33.89 -46.20
CA ASP A 95 -21.28 -33.76 -45.31
C ASP A 95 -20.61 -32.38 -45.45
N VAL A 96 -20.48 -31.85 -46.69
CA VAL A 96 -19.90 -30.52 -46.95
C VAL A 96 -20.80 -29.40 -46.42
N LEU A 97 -22.12 -29.55 -46.54
CA LEU A 97 -23.09 -28.60 -46.00
C LEU A 97 -23.06 -28.59 -44.47
N GLU A 98 -23.02 -29.77 -43.84
CA GLU A 98 -22.88 -29.90 -42.39
C GLU A 98 -21.57 -29.27 -41.91
N MET A 99 -20.46 -29.53 -42.61
CA MET A 99 -19.17 -28.92 -42.31
C MET A 99 -19.23 -27.39 -42.41
N ASN A 100 -19.85 -26.85 -43.46
CA ASN A 100 -19.98 -25.40 -43.63
C ASN A 100 -20.83 -24.77 -42.51
N ASN A 101 -21.92 -25.44 -42.13
CA ASN A 101 -22.77 -25.01 -41.01
C ASN A 101 -22.01 -25.07 -39.68
N ALA A 102 -21.23 -26.12 -39.44
CA ALA A 102 -20.39 -26.25 -38.25
C ALA A 102 -19.31 -25.16 -38.18
N VAL A 103 -18.66 -24.85 -39.31
CA VAL A 103 -17.65 -23.77 -39.40
C VAL A 103 -18.28 -22.41 -39.14
N SER A 104 -19.46 -22.14 -39.70
CA SER A 104 -20.21 -20.90 -39.47
C SER A 104 -20.62 -20.75 -38.00
N SER A 105 -21.13 -21.82 -37.38
CA SER A 105 -21.49 -21.85 -35.96
C SER A 105 -20.27 -21.63 -35.07
N MET A 106 -19.16 -22.31 -35.33
CA MET A 106 -17.91 -22.17 -34.59
C MET A 106 -17.33 -20.76 -34.73
N THR A 107 -17.39 -20.17 -35.92
CA THR A 107 -16.95 -18.79 -36.16
C THR A 107 -17.78 -17.80 -35.35
N THR A 108 -19.11 -18.00 -35.30
CA THR A 108 -20.02 -17.14 -34.54
C THR A 108 -19.76 -17.26 -33.04
N GLN A 109 -19.58 -18.48 -32.52
CA GLN A 109 -19.20 -18.70 -31.12
C GLN A 109 -17.86 -18.05 -30.80
N LEU A 110 -16.86 -18.20 -31.66
CA LEU A 110 -15.53 -17.61 -31.46
C LEU A 110 -15.58 -16.08 -31.44
N GLN A 111 -16.39 -15.46 -32.31
CA GLN A 111 -16.61 -14.02 -32.28
C GLN A 111 -17.29 -13.56 -30.98
N ASN A 112 -18.31 -14.29 -30.51
CA ASN A 112 -19.00 -13.99 -29.26
C ASN A 112 -18.06 -14.13 -28.05
N THR A 113 -17.29 -15.21 -27.97
CA THR A 113 -16.31 -15.43 -26.90
C THR A 113 -15.21 -14.36 -26.94
N LYS A 114 -14.76 -13.94 -28.12
CA LYS A 114 -13.79 -12.84 -28.27
C LYS A 114 -14.36 -11.52 -27.75
N ALA A 115 -15.61 -11.20 -28.06
CA ALA A 115 -16.29 -10.00 -27.56
C ALA A 115 -16.43 -10.02 -26.03
N GLN A 116 -16.89 -11.14 -25.46
CA GLN A 116 -17.00 -11.32 -24.00
C GLN A 116 -15.65 -11.23 -23.30
N THR A 117 -14.62 -11.87 -23.87
CA THR A 117 -13.25 -11.82 -23.34
C THR A 117 -12.71 -10.39 -23.36
N HIS A 118 -12.98 -9.64 -24.43
CA HIS A 118 -12.58 -8.24 -24.50
C HIS A 118 -13.29 -7.38 -23.44
N GLN A 119 -14.59 -7.59 -23.22
CA GLN A 119 -15.33 -6.91 -22.15
C GLN A 119 -14.77 -7.24 -20.77
N LEU A 120 -14.46 -8.51 -20.51
CA LEU A 120 -13.86 -8.95 -19.25
C LEU A 120 -12.50 -8.29 -19.04
N ILE A 121 -11.61 -8.29 -20.04
CA ILE A 121 -10.32 -7.60 -19.98
C ILE A 121 -10.50 -6.11 -19.68
N GLN A 122 -11.45 -5.44 -20.33
CA GLN A 122 -11.74 -4.02 -20.05
C GLN A 122 -12.22 -3.79 -18.61
N GLN A 123 -13.07 -4.67 -18.07
CA GLN A 123 -13.52 -4.56 -16.68
C GLN A 123 -12.39 -4.85 -15.70
N THR A 124 -11.59 -5.89 -15.92
CA THR A 124 -10.44 -6.24 -15.08
C THR A 124 -9.40 -5.13 -15.07
N THR A 125 -9.08 -4.53 -16.21
CA THR A 125 -8.12 -3.41 -16.28
C THR A 125 -8.63 -2.16 -15.57
N LYS A 126 -9.94 -1.84 -15.68
CA LYS A 126 -10.56 -0.76 -14.91
C LYS A 126 -10.49 -1.03 -13.41
N LEU A 127 -10.88 -2.22 -12.97
CA LEU A 127 -10.84 -2.61 -11.55
C LEU A 127 -9.40 -2.61 -11.02
N GLN A 128 -8.42 -3.03 -11.82
CA GLN A 128 -7.01 -2.98 -11.43
C GLN A 128 -6.55 -1.52 -11.22
N ALA A 129 -6.88 -0.62 -12.15
CA ALA A 129 -6.55 0.80 -12.00
C ALA A 129 -7.24 1.46 -10.79
N GLU A 130 -8.49 1.07 -10.50
CA GLU A 130 -9.19 1.52 -9.30
C GLU A 130 -8.56 0.96 -8.02
N SER A 131 -8.18 -0.32 -8.01
CA SER A 131 -7.47 -0.97 -6.90
C SER A 131 -6.15 -0.26 -6.60
N ASP A 132 -5.35 0.05 -7.63
CA ASP A 132 -4.08 0.75 -7.48
C ASP A 132 -4.29 2.18 -6.91
N LYS A 133 -5.33 2.88 -7.38
CA LYS A 133 -5.70 4.20 -6.86
C LYS A 133 -6.15 4.15 -5.39
N ILE A 134 -6.93 3.15 -5.02
CA ILE A 134 -7.38 2.93 -3.63
C ILE A 134 -6.17 2.58 -2.74
N SER A 135 -5.28 1.70 -3.21
CA SER A 135 -4.04 1.36 -2.49
C SER A 135 -3.17 2.58 -2.25
N MET A 136 -3.02 3.45 -3.25
CA MET A 136 -2.28 4.71 -3.08
C MET A 136 -2.95 5.64 -2.05
N LYS A 137 -4.28 5.80 -2.13
CA LYS A 137 -5.03 6.60 -1.14
C LYS A 137 -4.90 6.04 0.28
N GLN A 138 -4.93 4.72 0.44
CA GLN A 138 -4.72 4.07 1.73
C GLN A 138 -3.34 4.41 2.30
N LYS A 139 -2.28 4.29 1.50
CA LYS A 139 -0.91 4.63 1.93
C LYS A 139 -0.79 6.10 2.35
N ILE A 140 -1.43 7.01 1.60
CA ILE A 140 -1.46 8.44 1.95
C ILE A 140 -2.22 8.65 3.26
N SER A 141 -3.37 8.01 3.44
CA SER A 141 -4.17 8.12 4.67
C SER A 141 -3.41 7.58 5.89
N GLU A 142 -2.73 6.45 5.76
CA GLU A 142 -1.90 5.87 6.82
C GLU A 142 -0.72 6.81 7.17
N ALA A 143 -0.06 7.37 6.17
CA ALA A 143 1.00 8.35 6.39
C ALA A 143 0.47 9.62 7.06
N PHE A 144 -0.72 10.09 6.67
CA PHE A 144 -1.37 11.26 7.25
C PHE A 144 -1.75 11.03 8.72
N ILE A 145 -2.37 9.90 9.04
CA ILE A 145 -2.73 9.55 10.43
C ILE A 145 -1.46 9.48 11.29
N ARG A 146 -0.41 8.81 10.81
CA ARG A 146 0.85 8.70 11.55
C ARG A 146 1.49 10.06 11.82
N GLU A 147 1.37 11.01 10.89
CA GLU A 147 2.01 12.31 11.01
C GLU A 147 1.21 13.32 11.82
N PHE A 148 -0.13 13.29 11.74
CA PHE A 148 -0.99 14.31 12.31
C PHE A 148 -1.86 13.85 13.49
N GLN A 149 -1.84 12.56 13.83
CA GLN A 149 -2.60 12.01 14.93
C GLN A 149 -1.69 11.33 15.95
N LEU A 150 -2.00 11.50 17.23
CA LEU A 150 -1.37 10.74 18.30
C LEU A 150 -1.94 9.32 18.34
N THR A 151 -1.07 8.35 18.60
CA THR A 151 -1.47 6.97 18.84
C THR A 151 -2.22 6.83 20.15
N GLU A 152 -3.06 5.79 20.28
CA GLU A 152 -3.82 5.56 21.52
C GLU A 152 -2.92 5.36 22.75
N THR A 153 -1.73 4.79 22.56
CA THR A 153 -0.73 4.64 23.61
C THR A 153 -0.20 5.99 24.09
N GLU A 154 0.10 6.91 23.17
CA GLU A 154 0.53 8.28 23.48
C GLU A 154 -0.58 9.07 24.18
N LEU A 155 -1.83 8.93 23.73
CA LEU A 155 -2.98 9.54 24.38
C LEU A 155 -3.18 9.00 25.80
N ASN A 156 -2.96 7.70 26.02
CA ASN A 156 -3.04 7.10 27.34
C ASN A 156 -1.95 7.64 28.28
N ILE A 157 -0.74 7.87 27.78
CA ILE A 157 0.33 8.51 28.56
C ILE A 157 -0.08 9.93 28.97
N LEU A 158 -0.64 10.72 28.05
CA LEU A 158 -1.09 12.09 28.36
C LEU A 158 -2.28 12.12 29.32
N ARG A 159 -3.28 11.25 29.16
CA ARG A 159 -4.54 11.28 29.92
C ARG A 159 -4.49 10.52 31.23
N ASN A 160 -3.95 9.31 31.23
CA ASN A 160 -4.08 8.37 32.35
C ASN A 160 -2.82 8.24 33.20
N SER A 161 -1.65 8.67 32.71
CA SER A 161 -0.45 8.64 33.55
C SER A 161 -0.55 9.69 34.66
N ASN A 162 -0.43 9.24 35.91
CA ASN A 162 -0.23 10.11 37.08
C ASN A 162 1.26 10.42 37.30
N GLU A 163 2.15 9.59 36.76
CA GLU A 163 3.59 9.75 36.89
C GLU A 163 4.18 10.43 35.66
N ILE A 164 4.97 11.48 35.89
CA ILE A 164 5.71 12.17 34.84
C ILE A 164 7.03 11.45 34.64
N SER A 165 7.20 10.89 33.44
CA SER A 165 8.40 10.19 33.02
C SER A 165 8.95 10.80 31.74
N MET A 166 10.12 10.33 31.31
CA MET A 166 10.74 10.80 30.07
C MET A 166 9.86 10.55 28.83
N SER A 167 9.07 9.47 28.83
CA SER A 167 8.13 9.19 27.73
C SER A 167 7.02 10.24 27.63
N PHE A 168 6.56 10.80 28.75
CA PHE A 168 5.57 11.87 28.76
C PHE A 168 6.09 13.12 28.03
N PHE A 169 7.34 13.51 28.27
CA PHE A 169 7.96 14.64 27.56
C PHE A 169 8.12 14.35 26.07
N ASN A 170 8.48 13.12 25.68
CA ASN A 170 8.56 12.75 24.25
C ASN A 170 7.19 12.89 23.55
N VAL A 171 6.09 12.57 24.24
CA VAL A 171 4.75 12.76 23.68
C VAL A 171 4.41 14.25 23.55
N LEU A 172 4.80 15.10 24.50
CA LEU A 172 4.63 16.55 24.38
C LEU A 172 5.47 17.14 23.23
N ASP A 173 6.70 16.69 23.05
CA ASP A 173 7.54 17.08 21.91
C ASP A 173 6.91 16.63 20.58
N ARG A 174 6.27 15.44 20.56
CA ARG A 174 5.49 14.98 19.40
C ARG A 174 4.30 15.89 19.12
N VAL A 175 3.54 16.29 20.14
CA VAL A 175 2.44 17.27 20.01
C VAL A 175 2.93 18.59 19.40
N GLU A 176 4.08 19.09 19.85
CA GLU A 176 4.66 20.31 19.28
C GLU A 176 5.10 20.12 17.83
N THR A 177 5.70 18.98 17.51
CA THR A 177 6.08 18.61 16.14
C THR A 177 4.85 18.57 15.22
N ILE A 178 3.74 17.96 15.67
CA ILE A 178 2.48 17.92 14.92
C ILE A 178 1.97 19.34 14.69
N ASN A 179 1.98 20.21 15.71
CA ASN A 179 1.58 21.61 15.56
C ASN A 179 2.45 22.37 14.54
N GLN A 180 3.75 22.05 14.46
CA GLN A 180 4.64 22.62 13.43
C GLN A 180 4.30 22.08 12.04
N SER A 181 4.06 20.77 11.90
CA SER A 181 3.60 20.14 10.65
C SER A 181 2.26 20.70 10.18
N CYS A 182 1.33 21.05 11.08
CA CYS A 182 0.06 21.69 10.74
C CYS A 182 0.27 23.05 10.05
N LYS A 183 1.31 23.81 10.43
CA LYS A 183 1.63 25.08 9.74
C LYS A 183 2.01 24.86 8.28
N LEU A 184 2.70 23.75 7.97
CA LEU A 184 2.99 23.36 6.59
C LEU A 184 1.72 22.93 5.85
N LEU A 185 0.81 22.21 6.53
CA LEU A 185 -0.47 21.79 5.96
C LEU A 185 -1.37 22.99 5.60
N MET A 186 -1.35 24.04 6.43
CA MET A 186 -2.04 25.31 6.12
C MET A 186 -1.47 25.97 4.85
N GLN A 187 -0.14 25.99 4.70
CA GLN A 187 0.50 26.51 3.48
C GLN A 187 0.14 25.69 2.23
N GLY A 188 -0.16 24.39 2.40
CA GLY A 188 -0.63 23.50 1.34
C GLY A 188 -2.10 23.66 0.93
N GLY A 189 -2.85 24.59 1.53
CA GLY A 189 -4.24 24.88 1.18
C GLY A 189 -5.30 24.05 1.92
N HIS A 190 -4.91 23.32 2.96
CA HIS A 190 -5.82 22.51 3.80
C HIS A 190 -6.05 23.16 5.17
N GLU A 191 -6.47 24.42 5.18
CA GLU A 191 -6.53 25.25 6.41
C GLU A 191 -7.50 24.71 7.47
N THR A 192 -8.73 24.34 7.11
CA THR A 192 -9.75 23.91 8.08
C THR A 192 -9.31 22.66 8.86
N CYS A 193 -8.84 21.63 8.15
CA CYS A 193 -8.37 20.40 8.77
C CYS A 193 -7.13 20.65 9.64
N ALA A 194 -6.20 21.49 9.17
CA ALA A 194 -5.02 21.85 9.95
C ALA A 194 -5.38 22.59 11.24
N LEU A 195 -6.36 23.50 11.20
CA LEU A 195 -6.85 24.22 12.38
C LEU A 195 -7.53 23.30 13.38
N ASP A 196 -8.36 22.36 12.92
CA ASP A 196 -9.02 21.40 13.81
C ASP A 196 -8.00 20.51 14.54
N ILE A 197 -6.99 20.00 13.82
CA ILE A 197 -5.92 19.20 14.41
C ILE A 197 -5.12 20.06 15.40
N GLN A 198 -4.74 21.28 15.01
CA GLN A 198 -3.98 22.19 15.86
C GLN A 198 -4.73 22.53 17.16
N GLN A 199 -6.06 22.73 17.10
CA GLN A 199 -6.88 22.96 18.29
C GLN A 199 -6.86 21.76 19.23
N GLN A 200 -7.02 20.53 18.70
CA GLN A 200 -6.95 19.31 19.51
C GLN A 200 -5.56 19.14 20.16
N MET A 201 -4.50 19.36 19.39
CA MET A 201 -3.11 19.29 19.88
C MET A 201 -2.81 20.36 20.94
N THR A 202 -3.38 21.55 20.80
CA THR A 202 -3.27 22.62 21.81
C THR A 202 -3.93 22.21 23.11
N LEU A 203 -5.14 21.63 23.06
CA LEU A 203 -5.83 21.11 24.25
C LEU A 203 -5.01 20.01 24.95
N TYR A 204 -4.39 19.11 24.19
CA TYR A 204 -3.49 18.10 24.76
C TYR A 204 -2.24 18.72 25.40
N LYS A 205 -1.65 19.74 24.79
CA LYS A 205 -0.53 20.48 25.36
C LYS A 205 -0.92 21.15 26.69
N GLU A 206 -2.06 21.85 26.73
CA GLU A 206 -2.57 22.50 27.95
C GLU A 206 -2.83 21.49 29.08
N THR A 207 -3.47 20.36 28.76
CA THR A 207 -3.71 19.28 29.73
C THR A 207 -2.39 18.71 30.27
N GLY A 208 -1.40 18.54 29.39
CA GLY A 208 -0.08 18.06 29.78
C GLY A 208 0.67 19.05 30.67
N LEU A 209 0.57 20.36 30.37
CA LEU A 209 1.16 21.42 31.18
C LEU A 209 0.53 21.53 32.57
N ASP A 210 -0.80 21.39 32.69
CA ASP A 210 -1.47 21.36 34.00
C ASP A 210 -0.99 20.17 34.85
N LYS A 211 -0.79 19.00 34.22
CA LYS A 211 -0.19 17.84 34.91
C LYS A 211 1.23 18.11 35.36
N ILE A 212 2.08 18.66 34.49
CA ILE A 212 3.44 19.07 34.83
C ILE A 212 3.42 20.04 36.01
N TYR A 213 2.51 21.01 35.98
CA TYR A 213 2.38 22.01 37.03
C TYR A 213 2.08 21.37 38.39
N ARG A 214 1.04 20.53 38.47
CA ARG A 214 0.66 19.83 39.71
C ARG A 214 1.76 18.90 40.22
N TRP A 215 2.43 18.19 39.31
CA TRP A 215 3.55 17.31 39.67
C TRP A 215 4.74 18.10 40.22
N CYS A 216 5.10 19.21 39.58
CA CYS A 216 6.16 20.09 40.07
C CYS A 216 5.87 20.61 41.48
N GLN A 217 4.66 21.08 41.76
CA GLN A 217 4.27 21.55 43.09
C GLN A 217 4.54 20.51 44.19
N ILE A 218 4.33 19.22 43.90
CA ILE A 218 4.53 18.13 44.88
C ILE A 218 6.01 17.78 45.03
N HIS A 219 6.76 17.76 43.93
CA HIS A 219 8.11 17.18 43.85
C HIS A 219 9.26 18.21 43.87
N CYS A 220 8.98 19.52 43.89
CA CYS A 220 9.99 20.58 43.98
C CYS A 220 10.97 20.41 45.16
N LYS A 221 10.53 19.76 46.24
CA LYS A 221 11.36 19.46 47.43
C LYS A 221 12.43 18.38 47.20
N ASP A 222 12.23 17.48 46.22
CA ASP A 222 13.04 16.28 46.01
C ASP A 222 14.22 16.50 45.03
N ILE A 223 14.61 17.77 44.79
CA ILE A 223 15.67 18.19 43.85
C ILE A 223 17.05 17.54 44.11
N GLU A 224 17.25 17.05 45.34
CA GLU A 224 18.48 16.40 45.78
C GLU A 224 18.68 15.07 45.03
N SER A 225 17.59 14.37 44.68
CA SER A 225 17.63 13.16 43.87
C SER A 225 18.03 13.47 42.42
N PRO A 226 19.06 12.80 41.85
CA PRO A 226 19.49 13.02 40.47
C PRO A 226 18.39 12.81 39.43
N ASP A 227 17.56 11.77 39.58
CA ASP A 227 16.52 11.43 38.60
C ASP A 227 15.41 12.50 38.59
N MET A 228 14.97 12.93 39.78
CA MET A 228 13.97 13.98 39.93
C MET A 228 14.48 15.32 39.41
N ARG A 229 15.76 15.61 39.58
CA ARG A 229 16.40 16.83 39.07
C ARG A 229 16.32 16.94 37.56
N ILE A 230 16.51 15.84 36.83
CA ILE A 230 16.41 15.82 35.37
C ILE A 230 14.96 16.10 34.94
N LEU A 231 13.99 15.46 35.59
CA LEU A 231 12.56 15.64 35.28
C LEU A 231 12.09 17.06 35.63
N LEU A 232 12.46 17.59 36.80
CA LEU A 232 12.14 18.97 37.21
C LEU A 232 12.74 20.00 36.26
N ALA A 233 13.98 19.81 35.80
CA ALA A 233 14.59 20.72 34.84
C ALA A 233 13.85 20.73 33.49
N LYS A 234 13.39 19.57 33.03
CA LYS A 234 12.57 19.47 31.81
C LYS A 234 11.20 20.11 31.99
N SER A 235 10.56 19.87 33.13
CA SER A 235 9.30 20.51 33.48
C SER A 235 9.41 22.02 33.47
N MET A 236 10.45 22.58 34.11
CA MET A 236 10.69 24.03 34.16
C MET A 236 10.95 24.62 32.78
N ALA A 237 11.65 23.90 31.89
CA ALA A 237 11.85 24.33 30.50
C ALA A 237 10.53 24.37 29.72
N CYS A 238 9.68 23.34 29.86
CA CYS A 238 8.38 23.29 29.20
C CYS A 238 7.44 24.41 29.69
N LEU A 239 7.45 24.68 30.99
CA LEU A 239 6.64 25.73 31.61
C LEU A 239 7.15 27.15 31.32
N GLN A 240 8.39 27.31 30.85
CA GLN A 240 8.99 28.61 30.58
C GLN A 240 8.23 29.41 29.52
N GLU A 241 7.53 28.74 28.60
CA GLU A 241 6.65 29.39 27.62
C GLU A 241 5.45 30.08 28.28
N HIS A 242 5.03 29.59 29.44
CA HIS A 242 3.94 30.12 30.25
C HIS A 242 4.49 30.82 31.51
N GLY A 243 4.99 32.05 31.32
CA GLY A 243 5.70 32.80 32.37
C GLY A 243 5.00 32.88 33.73
N VAL A 244 3.66 32.91 33.75
CA VAL A 244 2.87 32.90 34.99
C VAL A 244 3.04 31.58 35.74
N LEU A 245 2.82 30.42 35.11
CA LEU A 245 2.96 29.10 35.73
C LEU A 245 4.40 28.86 36.20
N PHE A 246 5.36 29.27 35.38
CA PHE A 246 6.79 29.22 35.73
C PHE A 246 7.08 30.01 37.01
N SER A 247 6.58 31.24 37.11
CA SER A 247 6.80 32.08 38.30
C SER A 247 6.18 31.50 39.58
N TYR A 248 5.00 30.88 39.48
CA TYR A 248 4.34 30.22 40.61
C TYR A 248 5.13 29.02 41.13
N ILE A 249 5.59 28.14 40.23
CA ILE A 249 6.39 26.97 40.64
C ILE A 249 7.73 27.40 41.22
N LEU A 250 8.35 28.44 40.66
CA LEU A 250 9.59 28.96 41.20
C LEU A 250 9.40 29.54 42.61
N ALA A 251 8.30 30.26 42.85
CA ALA A 251 7.96 30.76 44.18
C ALA A 251 7.68 29.63 45.18
N GLU A 252 6.98 28.57 44.75
CA GLU A 252 6.72 27.39 45.57
C GLU A 252 8.01 26.63 45.90
N TYR A 253 8.90 26.47 44.91
CA TYR A 253 10.23 25.90 45.10
C TYR A 253 11.03 26.71 46.13
N CYS A 254 11.06 28.03 46.01
CA CYS A 254 11.75 28.92 46.95
C CYS A 254 11.19 28.75 48.36
N THR A 255 9.86 28.67 48.50
CA THR A 255 9.18 28.48 49.79
C THR A 255 9.56 27.13 50.43
N CYS A 256 9.53 26.05 49.66
CA CYS A 256 9.93 24.72 50.11
C CYS A 256 11.41 24.68 50.53
N ARG A 257 12.32 25.19 49.69
CA ARG A 257 13.76 25.22 50.00
C ARG A 257 14.09 26.12 51.18
N ARG A 258 13.42 27.28 51.31
CA ARG A 258 13.54 28.15 52.48
C ARG A 258 13.21 27.39 53.77
N ALA A 259 12.09 26.66 53.80
CA ALA A 259 11.70 25.87 54.97
C ALA A 259 12.73 24.77 55.30
N ILE A 260 13.25 24.07 54.28
CA ILE A 260 14.30 23.07 54.43
C ILE A 260 15.58 23.70 54.98
N LEU A 261 16.02 24.83 54.41
CA LEU A 261 17.24 25.53 54.82
C LEU A 261 17.15 26.01 56.28
N VAL A 262 16.01 26.57 56.69
CA VAL A 262 15.77 26.96 58.09
C VAL A 262 15.84 25.74 59.02
N ARG A 263 15.21 24.62 58.64
CA ARG A 263 15.27 23.39 59.43
C ARG A 263 16.70 22.86 59.55
N LEU A 264 17.46 22.85 58.46
CA LEU A 264 18.86 22.43 58.45
C LEU A 264 19.72 23.33 59.33
N PHE A 265 19.48 24.65 59.29
CA PHE A 265 20.18 25.61 60.15
C PHE A 265 19.88 25.36 61.63
N ILE A 266 18.61 25.21 61.99
CA ILE A 266 18.22 24.90 63.38
C ILE A 266 18.84 23.57 63.83
N ASN A 267 18.80 22.53 62.99
CA ASN A 267 19.42 21.25 63.32
C ASN A 267 20.93 21.39 63.54
N ALA A 268 21.64 22.17 62.73
CA ALA A 268 23.07 22.43 62.94
C ALA A 268 23.33 23.18 64.25
N LEU A 269 22.39 24.02 64.68
CA LEU A 269 22.48 24.75 65.94
C LEU A 269 22.23 23.86 67.16
N THR A 270 21.20 23.00 67.10
CA THR A 270 20.64 22.33 68.29
C THR A 270 20.97 20.84 68.39
N CYS A 271 21.30 20.17 67.29
CA CYS A 271 21.37 18.70 67.24
C CYS A 271 22.80 18.18 67.01
N GLY A 272 23.22 17.21 67.84
CA GLY A 272 24.50 16.49 67.73
C GLY A 272 25.55 16.88 68.78
N ASN A 273 26.59 16.05 68.92
CA ASN A 273 27.66 16.26 69.91
C ASN A 273 28.50 17.52 69.63
N ASN A 274 28.46 18.03 68.39
CA ASN A 274 29.11 19.27 67.95
C ASN A 274 28.08 20.36 67.59
N ALA A 275 26.87 20.31 68.16
CA ALA A 275 25.85 21.33 67.94
C ALA A 275 26.42 22.71 68.27
N ILE A 276 26.18 23.70 67.41
CA ILE A 276 26.84 25.01 67.54
C ILE A 276 26.48 25.68 68.89
N GLU A 277 25.28 25.43 69.42
CA GLU A 277 24.85 25.95 70.73
C GLU A 277 25.65 25.41 71.93
N THR A 278 26.33 24.26 71.81
CA THR A 278 27.21 23.74 72.87
C THR A 278 28.43 24.63 73.11
N HIS A 279 28.82 25.42 72.12
CA HIS A 279 29.95 26.35 72.16
C HIS A 279 29.50 27.80 72.37
N ALA A 280 28.26 28.04 72.81
CA ALA A 280 27.71 29.39 72.98
C ALA A 280 28.48 30.27 73.98
N TYR A 281 29.30 29.68 74.86
CA TYR A 281 30.17 30.43 75.78
C TYR A 281 31.33 31.13 75.07
N ASP A 282 31.79 30.60 73.92
CA ASP A 282 32.81 31.23 73.08
C ASP A 282 32.13 31.97 71.93
N VAL A 283 31.87 33.25 72.14
CA VAL A 283 31.19 34.13 71.19
C VAL A 283 31.86 34.15 69.81
N ARG A 284 33.20 34.09 69.77
CA ARG A 284 33.95 34.14 68.50
C ARG A 284 33.69 32.86 67.71
N ARG A 285 33.84 31.71 68.35
CA ARG A 285 33.59 30.41 67.73
C ARG A 285 32.13 30.24 67.36
N TYR A 286 31.21 30.57 68.25
CA TYR A 286 29.76 30.51 68.02
C TYR A 286 29.32 31.32 66.79
N THR A 287 29.78 32.57 66.68
CA THR A 287 29.49 33.43 65.52
C THR A 287 30.19 32.92 64.25
N GLY A 288 31.44 32.46 64.38
CA GLY A 288 32.22 31.91 63.28
C GLY A 288 31.60 30.65 62.69
N ASP A 289 31.14 29.72 63.53
CA ASP A 289 30.52 28.45 63.13
C ASP A 289 29.17 28.68 62.44
N MET A 290 28.35 29.62 62.93
CA MET A 290 27.09 30.01 62.25
C MET A 290 27.33 30.59 60.85
N LEU A 291 28.29 31.51 60.72
CA LEU A 291 28.62 32.13 59.43
C LEU A 291 29.32 31.15 58.48
N GLY A 292 30.17 30.28 59.02
CA GLY A 292 30.84 29.21 58.27
C GLY A 292 29.84 28.19 57.71
N TRP A 293 28.84 27.80 58.50
CA TRP A 293 27.76 26.94 58.03
C TRP A 293 26.97 27.58 56.87
N LEU A 294 26.63 28.87 56.99
CA LEU A 294 25.96 29.61 55.92
C LEU A 294 26.81 29.68 54.66
N HIS A 295 28.10 29.99 54.81
CA HIS A 295 29.05 30.06 53.70
C HIS A 295 29.21 28.71 52.99
N ALA A 296 29.13 27.59 53.70
CA ALA A 296 29.17 26.25 53.10
C ALA A 296 27.84 25.85 52.43
N THR A 297 26.70 26.26 52.98
CA THR A 297 25.37 25.76 52.57
C THR A 297 24.74 26.57 51.43
N ILE A 298 24.89 27.91 51.42
CA ILE A 298 24.30 28.76 50.38
C ILE A 298 24.79 28.41 48.95
N PRO A 299 26.09 28.12 48.70
CA PRO A 299 26.54 27.67 47.39
C PRO A 299 25.89 26.37 46.91
N GLN A 300 25.52 25.48 47.83
CA GLN A 300 24.81 24.25 47.51
C GLN A 300 23.38 24.54 47.02
N GLU A 301 22.65 25.44 47.68
CA GLU A 301 21.33 25.90 47.21
C GLU A 301 21.41 26.55 45.83
N LYS A 302 22.44 27.37 45.59
CA LYS A 302 22.70 27.93 44.26
C LYS A 302 22.90 26.83 43.22
N THR A 303 23.60 25.75 43.57
CA THR A 303 23.83 24.61 42.66
C THR A 303 22.53 23.87 42.33
N TYR A 304 21.65 23.68 43.30
CA TYR A 304 20.33 23.06 43.06
C TYR A 304 19.44 23.93 42.16
N LEU A 305 19.42 25.25 42.41
CA LEU A 305 18.65 26.18 41.61
C LEU A 305 19.20 26.27 40.17
N LEU A 306 20.52 26.26 39.98
CA LEU A 306 21.14 26.17 38.66
C LEU A 306 20.78 24.86 37.94
N ALA A 307 20.71 23.75 38.67
CA ALA A 307 20.32 22.49 38.07
C ALA A 307 18.83 22.44 37.68
N LEU A 308 17.95 23.04 38.49
CA LEU A 308 16.53 23.21 38.19
C LEU A 308 16.32 24.06 36.93
N LEU A 309 17.10 25.12 36.77
CA LEU A 309 17.00 26.05 35.64
C LEU A 309 17.91 25.69 34.44
N LYS A 310 18.58 24.54 34.49
CA LYS A 310 19.62 24.14 33.51
C LYS A 310 19.14 24.17 32.06
N LEU A 311 17.87 23.82 31.83
CA LEU A 311 17.27 23.72 30.49
C LEU A 311 16.46 24.98 30.10
N CYS A 312 16.36 25.97 30.99
CA CYS A 312 15.63 27.20 30.75
C CYS A 312 16.51 28.21 29.99
N THR A 313 16.09 28.65 28.81
CA THR A 313 16.90 29.52 27.91
C THR A 313 16.30 30.91 27.67
N ARG A 314 14.99 31.08 27.87
CA ARG A 314 14.23 32.30 27.53
C ARG A 314 14.07 33.32 28.65
N THR A 315 14.51 33.03 29.88
CA THR A 315 14.38 33.90 31.06
C THR A 315 15.73 34.51 31.40
N ASN A 316 15.73 35.71 31.99
CA ASN A 316 16.95 36.33 32.52
C ASN A 316 17.42 35.52 33.75
N THR A 317 18.10 34.42 33.48
CA THR A 317 18.45 33.38 34.45
C THR A 317 19.23 33.95 35.61
N ASP A 318 20.13 34.91 35.37
CA ASP A 318 20.97 35.50 36.42
C ASP A 318 20.16 36.34 37.42
N GLN A 319 19.21 37.13 36.93
CA GLN A 319 18.33 37.91 37.79
C GLN A 319 17.42 37.00 38.61
N VAL A 320 16.77 36.04 37.93
CA VAL A 320 15.87 35.05 38.56
C VAL A 320 16.62 34.21 39.59
N LEU A 321 17.86 33.82 39.29
CA LEU A 321 18.75 33.09 40.19
C LEU A 321 19.06 33.91 41.44
N SER A 322 19.44 35.18 41.27
CA SER A 322 19.77 36.08 42.37
C SER A 322 18.57 36.34 43.28
N GLU A 323 17.40 36.64 42.70
CA GLU A 323 16.16 36.89 43.44
C GLU A 323 15.68 35.64 44.19
N SER A 324 15.72 34.48 43.54
CA SER A 324 15.33 33.20 44.16
C SER A 324 16.29 32.80 45.28
N LEU A 325 17.60 32.98 45.09
CA LEU A 325 18.60 32.69 46.13
C LEU A 325 18.46 33.64 47.32
N ALA A 326 18.18 34.93 47.07
CA ALA A 326 17.87 35.89 48.12
C ALA A 326 16.61 35.46 48.90
N ASN A 327 15.55 35.06 48.20
CA ASN A 327 14.32 34.54 48.80
C ASN A 327 14.59 33.29 49.67
N ILE A 328 15.34 32.30 49.17
CA ILE A 328 15.65 31.09 49.93
C ILE A 328 16.46 31.42 51.19
N SER A 329 17.51 32.25 51.05
CA SER A 329 18.41 32.61 52.15
C SER A 329 17.77 33.53 53.20
N GLU A 330 16.74 34.30 52.83
CA GLU A 330 15.97 35.16 53.73
C GLU A 330 15.46 34.40 54.96
N GLY A 331 15.08 33.13 54.80
CA GLY A 331 14.58 32.30 55.91
C GLY A 331 15.54 32.20 57.09
N VAL A 332 16.86 32.21 56.84
CA VAL A 332 17.88 32.05 57.88
C VAL A 332 18.29 33.38 58.53
N THR A 333 17.91 34.51 57.92
CA THR A 333 18.30 35.84 58.40
C THR A 333 17.75 36.14 59.80
N ASN A 334 16.48 35.80 60.06
CA ASN A 334 15.86 36.04 61.37
C ASN A 334 16.46 35.15 62.48
N PRO A 335 16.58 33.81 62.31
CA PRO A 335 17.27 32.96 63.28
C PRO A 335 18.72 33.38 63.58
N LEU A 336 19.45 33.87 62.57
CA LEU A 336 20.80 34.41 62.73
C LEU A 336 20.78 35.73 63.52
N ARG A 337 19.90 36.65 63.13
CA ARG A 337 19.74 37.97 63.75
C ARG A 337 19.44 37.86 65.25
N VAL A 338 18.45 37.06 65.63
CA VAL A 338 18.05 36.87 67.04
C VAL A 338 19.23 36.38 67.88
N ARG A 339 20.05 35.47 67.36
CA ARG A 339 21.23 34.94 68.06
C ARG A 339 22.34 35.98 68.20
N ILE A 340 22.62 36.73 67.13
CA ILE A 340 23.62 37.80 67.16
C ILE A 340 23.17 38.93 68.10
N GLU A 341 21.90 39.34 68.06
CA GLU A 341 21.34 40.35 68.98
C GLU A 341 21.42 39.89 70.43
N LYS A 342 21.18 38.60 70.70
CA LYS A 342 21.37 38.02 72.05
C LYS A 342 22.82 38.14 72.52
N ILE A 343 23.80 37.92 71.65
CA ILE A 343 25.22 38.13 71.98
C ILE A 343 25.48 39.60 72.30
N LEU A 344 24.97 40.52 71.47
CA LEU A 344 25.21 41.97 71.63
C LEU A 344 24.56 42.56 72.89
N THR A 345 23.41 42.02 73.31
CA THR A 345 22.67 42.48 74.50
C THR A 345 23.18 41.87 75.81
N SER A 346 23.91 40.75 75.74
CA SER A 346 24.52 40.12 76.91
C SER A 346 25.89 40.74 77.19
N ASN A 347 25.91 41.88 77.91
CA ASN A 347 27.05 42.57 78.53
C ASN A 347 28.46 42.09 78.10
N THR A 348 28.77 42.22 76.81
CA THR A 348 29.97 41.62 76.20
C THR A 348 31.11 42.63 76.21
N SER A 349 32.34 42.17 76.48
CA SER A 349 33.55 43.01 76.43
C SER A 349 33.70 43.69 75.05
N PRO A 350 34.18 44.95 74.97
CA PRO A 350 34.43 45.65 73.70
C PRO A 350 35.30 44.86 72.71
N ILE A 351 36.21 44.02 73.22
CA ILE A 351 37.07 43.14 72.41
C ILE A 351 36.22 42.11 71.67
N VAL A 352 35.20 41.56 72.31
CA VAL A 352 34.29 40.57 71.72
C VAL A 352 33.45 41.22 70.63
N LEU A 353 32.91 42.43 70.88
CA LEU A 353 32.16 43.19 69.88
C LEU A 353 32.99 43.50 68.63
N TYR A 354 34.27 43.88 68.80
CA TYR A 354 35.19 44.09 67.69
C TYR A 354 35.41 42.79 66.89
N THR A 355 35.58 41.65 67.58
CA THR A 355 35.80 40.37 66.90
C THR A 355 34.58 39.91 66.10
N VAL A 356 33.37 40.05 66.65
CA VAL A 356 32.11 39.76 65.96
C VAL A 356 31.94 40.67 64.75
N THR A 357 32.22 41.96 64.90
CA THR A 357 32.16 42.93 63.79
C THR A 357 33.19 42.60 62.70
N SER A 358 34.39 42.17 63.08
CA SER A 358 35.43 41.73 62.14
C SER A 358 35.01 40.47 61.38
N LEU A 359 34.39 39.50 62.05
CA LEU A 359 33.85 38.28 61.42
C LEU A 359 32.72 38.60 60.44
N LEU A 360 31.76 39.45 60.85
CA LEU A 360 30.70 39.90 59.97
C LEU A 360 31.25 40.64 58.74
N ARG A 361 32.29 41.47 58.93
CA ARG A 361 32.95 42.15 57.81
C ARG A 361 33.69 41.17 56.89
N HIS A 362 34.29 40.12 57.43
CA HIS A 362 34.95 39.08 56.65
C HIS A 362 33.94 38.38 55.73
N TYR A 363 32.85 37.85 56.28
CA TYR A 363 31.83 37.13 55.52
C TYR A 363 30.92 38.04 54.66
N ARG A 364 30.86 39.34 54.94
CA ARG A 364 30.16 40.33 54.09
C ARG A 364 30.88 40.57 52.76
N LYS A 365 32.21 40.42 52.72
CA LYS A 365 32.92 40.53 51.44
C LYS A 365 32.50 39.33 50.59
N PRO A 366 32.06 39.53 49.34
CA PRO A 366 31.88 38.41 48.44
C PRO A 366 33.25 37.74 48.32
N HIS A 367 33.40 36.56 48.92
CA HIS A 367 34.51 35.70 48.58
C HIS A 367 34.30 35.37 47.10
N HIS A 368 35.01 36.08 46.22
CA HIS A 368 35.36 35.53 44.93
C HIS A 368 35.99 34.18 45.24
N SER A 369 35.22 33.11 45.06
CA SER A 369 35.70 31.76 45.19
C SER A 369 36.93 31.64 44.31
N VAL A 370 38.03 31.29 44.97
CA VAL A 370 39.21 30.71 44.36
C VAL A 370 38.76 29.62 43.38
N LYS A 371 39.41 29.63 42.21
CA LYS A 371 39.21 28.77 41.04
C LYS A 371 38.89 27.31 41.36
#